data_AF-A0A507DKU1-F1
#
_entry.id   AF-A0A507DKU1-F1
#
_cell.length_a   1.000
_cell.length_b   1.000
_cell.length_c   1.000
_cell.angle_alpha   90.00
_cell.angle_beta   90.00
_cell.angle_gamma   90.00
#
_symmetry.space_group_name_H-M   'P 1'
#
loop_
_entity.id
_entity.type
_entity.pdbx_description
1 polymer ?
#
loop_
_entity_poly.entity_id
_entity_poly.type
_entity_poly.pdbx_seq_one_letter_code
_entity_poly.pdbx_strand_id
1 'polypeptide(L)'
;MHTVLLVQRTNKQSRTYFDYESVPQMIEGIRMTFEHELSVQNPRMTQITYQLQDLMTFIDQYSEIGALVLDSNTQAYIPHPREWIKQKAETLFTKAAQQTPHTTSASDKIPPHHLPYHQQQQQRYNAQLANARGTRRR
;
A
#
# COMPACT_ATOMS: atom_id res chain seq x y z
N MET A 1 14.53 -7.92 2.45
CA MET A 1 14.45 -8.53 1.12
C MET A 1 13.59 -7.64 0.25
N HIS A 2 14.16 -7.13 -0.84
CA HIS A 2 13.45 -6.22 -1.74
C HIS A 2 12.13 -6.83 -2.19
N THR A 3 11.08 -6.02 -2.22
CA THR A 3 9.71 -6.45 -2.47
C THR A 3 9.05 -5.49 -3.45
N VAL A 4 8.52 -6.02 -4.55
CA VAL A 4 7.76 -5.25 -5.54
C VAL A 4 6.30 -5.63 -5.41
N LEU A 5 5.43 -4.66 -5.14
CA LEU A 5 3.98 -4.84 -5.13
C LEU A 5 3.42 -4.52 -6.51
N LEU A 6 2.62 -5.41 -7.06
CA LEU A 6 1.90 -5.22 -8.32
C LEU A 6 0.42 -5.03 -8.00
N VAL A 7 -0.20 -3.98 -8.52
CA VAL A 7 -1.62 -3.70 -8.29
C VAL A 7 -2.35 -3.33 -9.57
N GLN A 8 -3.62 -3.71 -9.62
CA GLN A 8 -4.61 -3.21 -10.55
C GLN A 8 -5.88 -2.91 -9.77
N ARG A 9 -6.29 -1.63 -9.74
CA ARG A 9 -7.50 -1.19 -9.03
C ARG A 9 -8.76 -1.69 -9.72
N THR A 10 -9.01 -1.20 -10.93
CA THR A 10 -10.28 -1.39 -11.64
C THR A 10 -10.05 -1.92 -13.05
N ASN A 11 -9.49 -1.09 -13.93
CA ASN A 11 -9.25 -1.42 -15.33
C ASN A 11 -7.77 -1.72 -15.60
N LYS A 12 -7.48 -2.28 -16.78
CA LYS A 12 -6.11 -2.61 -17.20
C LYS A 12 -5.15 -1.40 -17.22
N GLN A 13 -5.66 -0.18 -17.39
CA GLN A 13 -4.85 1.04 -17.38
C GLN A 13 -4.43 1.47 -15.97
N SER A 14 -5.12 0.97 -14.94
CA SER A 14 -4.77 1.20 -13.53
C SER A 14 -3.65 0.29 -13.01
N ARG A 15 -3.07 -0.56 -13.88
CA ARG A 15 -1.92 -1.39 -13.54
C ARG A 15 -0.73 -0.52 -13.19
N THR A 16 -0.22 -0.70 -11.98
CA THR A 16 0.99 -0.04 -11.50
C THR A 16 1.73 -0.96 -10.54
N TYR A 17 2.94 -0.56 -10.17
CA TYR A 17 3.75 -1.25 -9.20
C TYR A 17 4.36 -0.27 -8.19
N PHE A 18 4.76 -0.79 -7.03
CA PHE A 18 5.43 -0.07 -5.97
C PHE A 18 6.61 -0.87 -5.44
N ASP A 19 7.77 -0.24 -5.33
CA ASP A 19 8.99 -0.85 -4.82
C ASP A 19 9.16 -0.57 -3.32
N TYR A 20 9.55 -1.60 -2.57
CA TYR A 20 9.81 -1.54 -1.13
C TYR A 20 11.10 -2.31 -0.79
N GLU A 21 11.79 -1.92 0.28
CA GLU A 21 13.02 -2.61 0.72
C GLU A 21 12.72 -3.92 1.47
N SER A 22 11.47 -4.07 1.95
CA SER A 22 11.03 -5.21 2.74
C SER A 22 9.52 -5.44 2.68
N VAL A 23 9.11 -6.68 3.00
CA VAL A 23 7.70 -7.08 3.14
C VAL A 23 6.95 -6.23 4.18
N PRO A 24 7.50 -5.93 5.38
CA PRO A 24 6.82 -5.04 6.32
C PRO A 24 6.57 -3.63 5.78
N GLN A 25 7.54 -3.04 5.07
CA GLN A 25 7.36 -1.73 4.44
C GLN A 25 6.29 -1.76 3.34
N MET A 26 6.17 -2.86 2.58
CA MET A 26 5.09 -3.04 1.62
C MET A 26 3.72 -3.04 2.32
N ILE A 27 3.56 -3.80 3.42
CA ILE A 27 2.30 -3.83 4.17
C ILE A 27 1.97 -2.45 4.75
N GLU A 28 2.99 -1.74 5.27
CA GLU A 28 2.86 -0.36 5.73
C GLU A 28 2.35 0.57 4.61
N GLY A 29 2.91 0.45 3.39
CA GLY A 29 2.47 1.22 2.23
C GLY A 29 1.01 0.95 1.83
N ILE A 30 0.56 -0.31 1.90
CA ILE A 30 -0.85 -0.66 1.67
C ILE A 30 -1.74 0.01 2.72
N ARG A 31 -1.31 -0.04 3.99
CA ARG A 31 -2.03 0.57 5.13
C ARG A 31 -2.15 2.08 4.99
N MET A 32 -1.06 2.77 4.66
CA MET A 32 -1.06 4.22 4.42
C MET A 32 -1.98 4.61 3.27
N THR A 33 -2.01 3.82 2.19
CA THR A 33 -2.91 4.05 1.05
C THR A 33 -4.38 3.94 1.48
N PHE A 34 -4.69 2.92 2.28
CA PHE A 34 -6.02 2.73 2.85
C PHE A 34 -6.44 3.88 3.76
N GLU A 35 -5.57 4.28 4.70
CA GLU A 35 -5.81 5.39 5.63
C GLU A 35 -6.05 6.72 4.87
N HIS A 36 -5.26 6.96 3.82
CA HIS A 36 -5.47 8.12 2.97
C HIS A 36 -6.85 8.11 2.30
N GLU A 37 -7.30 6.99 1.74
CA GLU A 37 -8.64 6.89 1.15
C GLU A 37 -9.75 7.07 2.18
N LEU A 38 -9.60 6.48 3.37
CA LEU A 38 -10.53 6.70 4.47
C LEU A 38 -10.60 8.18 4.87
N SER A 39 -9.45 8.87 4.89
CA SER A 39 -9.39 10.30 5.23
C SER A 39 -10.13 11.17 4.22
N VAL A 40 -9.97 10.87 2.94
CA VAL A 40 -10.61 11.61 1.84
C VAL A 40 -12.12 11.39 1.86
N GLN A 41 -12.57 10.17 2.19
CA GLN A 41 -14.00 9.84 2.32
C GLN A 41 -14.63 10.45 3.57
N ASN A 42 -13.86 10.67 4.65
CA ASN A 42 -14.34 11.15 5.94
C ASN A 42 -13.62 12.45 6.38
N PRO A 43 -13.77 13.56 5.64
CA PRO A 43 -12.98 14.78 5.87
C PRO A 43 -13.25 15.48 7.22
N ARG A 44 -14.34 15.11 7.91
CA ARG A 44 -14.70 15.63 9.23
C ARG A 44 -14.10 14.82 10.39
N MET A 45 -13.53 13.66 10.10
CA MET A 45 -12.98 12.76 11.10
C MET A 45 -11.51 13.15 11.36
N THR A 46 -11.22 13.64 12.56
CA THR A 46 -9.86 14.06 12.95
C THR A 46 -8.94 12.89 13.30
N GLN A 47 -9.52 11.72 13.55
CA GLN A 47 -8.80 10.50 13.88
C GLN A 47 -9.49 9.32 13.22
N ILE A 48 -8.72 8.54 12.46
CA ILE A 48 -9.22 7.41 11.70
C ILE A 48 -8.91 6.15 12.49
N THR A 49 -9.96 5.40 12.82
CA THR A 49 -9.86 4.08 13.42
C THR A 49 -10.46 3.06 12.46
N TYR A 50 -9.80 1.92 12.32
CA TYR A 50 -10.27 0.82 11.48
C TYR A 50 -9.83 -0.50 12.08
N GLN A 51 -10.48 -1.59 11.71
CA GLN A 51 -10.13 -2.94 12.14
C GLN A 51 -9.34 -3.65 11.04
N LEU A 52 -8.64 -4.72 11.42
CA LEU A 52 -7.92 -5.57 10.47
C LEU A 52 -8.82 -6.05 9.32
N GLN A 53 -10.07 -6.38 9.64
CA GLN A 53 -11.06 -6.81 8.64
C GLN A 53 -11.35 -5.74 7.58
N ASP A 54 -11.30 -4.45 7.95
CA ASP A 54 -11.51 -3.35 7.00
C ASP A 54 -10.34 -3.25 6.01
N LEU A 55 -9.11 -3.43 6.51
CA LEU A 55 -7.90 -3.49 5.67
C LEU A 55 -7.92 -4.71 4.74
N MET A 56 -8.37 -5.87 5.22
CA MET A 56 -8.53 -7.06 4.37
C MET A 56 -9.53 -6.84 3.25
N THR A 57 -10.67 -6.24 3.59
CA THR A 57 -11.72 -5.90 2.63
C THR A 57 -11.21 -4.90 1.60
N PHE A 58 -10.40 -3.92 2.02
CA PHE A 58 -9.73 -3.00 1.11
C PHE A 58 -8.78 -3.71 0.14
N ILE A 59 -7.97 -4.66 0.61
CA ILE A 59 -7.10 -5.47 -0.27
C ILE A 59 -7.92 -6.27 -1.28
N ASP A 60 -9.09 -6.78 -0.89
CA ASP A 60 -9.98 -7.53 -1.77
C ASP A 60 -10.63 -6.67 -2.86
N GLN A 61 -10.68 -5.34 -2.71
CA GLN A 61 -11.21 -4.42 -3.73
C GLN A 61 -10.30 -4.28 -4.96
N TYR A 62 -9.01 -4.64 -4.85
CA TYR A 62 -8.13 -4.65 -6.02
C TYR A 62 -8.52 -5.78 -6.97
N SER A 63 -8.80 -5.44 -8.23
CA SER A 63 -9.05 -6.45 -9.26
C SER A 63 -7.90 -7.47 -9.37
N GLU A 64 -6.64 -7.02 -9.32
CA GLU A 64 -5.46 -7.87 -9.23
C GLU A 64 -4.48 -7.25 -8.23
N ILE A 65 -3.91 -8.07 -7.33
CA ILE A 65 -2.85 -7.65 -6.41
C ILE A 65 -1.92 -8.85 -6.14
N GLY A 66 -0.62 -8.62 -6.21
CA GLY A 66 0.40 -9.63 -5.97
C GLY A 66 1.74 -9.00 -5.60
N ALA A 67 2.63 -9.77 -4.99
CA ALA A 67 3.94 -9.30 -4.57
C ALA A 67 5.03 -10.17 -5.18
N LEU A 68 6.17 -9.57 -5.53
CA LEU A 68 7.39 -10.25 -5.92
C LEU A 68 8.41 -9.99 -4.82
N VAL A 69 8.88 -11.04 -4.14
CA VAL A 69 9.87 -10.92 -3.07
C VAL A 69 11.19 -11.52 -3.54
N LEU A 70 12.27 -10.75 -3.44
CA LEU A 70 13.60 -11.22 -3.78
C LEU A 70 14.05 -12.30 -2.77
N ASP A 71 14.29 -13.50 -3.27
CA ASP A 71 14.94 -14.55 -2.49
C ASP A 71 16.46 -14.45 -2.63
N SER A 72 17.16 -14.28 -1.51
CA SER A 72 18.61 -14.07 -1.51
C SER A 72 19.40 -15.31 -1.92
N ASN A 73 18.83 -16.50 -1.75
CA ASN A 73 19.51 -17.76 -2.03
C ASN A 73 19.53 -18.06 -3.53
N THR A 74 18.38 -17.88 -4.17
CA THR A 74 18.20 -18.13 -5.60
C THR A 74 18.44 -16.89 -6.47
N GLN A 75 18.58 -15.71 -5.86
CA GLN A 75 18.68 -14.41 -6.55
C GLN A 75 17.50 -14.18 -7.53
N ALA A 76 16.33 -14.71 -7.19
CA ALA A 76 15.13 -14.66 -8.01
C ALA A 76 13.96 -14.05 -7.24
N TYR A 77 13.02 -13.45 -7.98
CA TYR A 77 11.77 -12.97 -7.40
C TYR A 77 10.77 -14.11 -7.30
N ILE A 78 10.29 -14.35 -6.08
CA ILE A 78 9.25 -15.31 -5.80
C ILE A 78 7.89 -14.59 -5.82
N PRO A 79 6.95 -15.04 -6.67
CA PRO A 79 5.62 -14.45 -6.72
C PRO A 79 4.75 -14.92 -5.57
N HIS A 80 4.00 -13.98 -4.99
CA HIS A 80 3.07 -14.20 -3.90
C HIS A 80 1.68 -13.65 -4.25
N PRO A 81 0.61 -14.45 -4.06
CA PRO A 81 -0.75 -14.03 -4.38
C PRO A 81 -1.34 -13.12 -3.30
N ARG A 82 -2.51 -12.55 -3.58
CA ARG A 82 -3.33 -11.75 -2.65
C ARG A 82 -3.43 -12.36 -1.25
N GLU A 83 -3.78 -13.64 -1.15
CA GLU A 83 -3.97 -14.30 0.15
C GLU A 83 -2.70 -14.29 1.02
N TRP A 84 -1.53 -14.39 0.39
CA TRP A 84 -0.27 -14.28 1.12
C TRP A 84 -0.04 -12.86 1.66
N ILE A 85 -0.41 -11.83 0.89
CA ILE A 85 -0.32 -10.43 1.34
C ILE A 85 -1.24 -10.20 2.56
N LYS A 86 -2.46 -10.73 2.51
CA LYS A 86 -3.42 -10.69 3.63
C LYS A 86 -2.83 -11.37 4.87
N GLN A 87 -2.30 -12.57 4.75
CA GLN A 87 -1.62 -13.26 5.87
C GLN A 87 -0.45 -12.46 6.46
N LYS A 88 0.34 -11.76 5.62
CA LYS A 88 1.42 -10.88 6.11
C LYS A 88 0.88 -9.65 6.83
N ALA A 89 -0.21 -9.06 6.35
CA ALA A 89 -0.90 -7.98 7.05
C ALA A 89 -1.43 -8.45 8.42
N GLU A 90 -2.10 -9.61 8.49
CA GLU A 90 -2.56 -10.18 9.77
C GLU A 90 -1.42 -10.36 10.76
N THR A 91 -0.33 -11.00 10.32
CA THR A 91 0.85 -11.27 11.17
C THR A 91 1.45 -9.98 11.76
N LEU A 92 1.54 -8.91 10.96
CA LEU A 92 2.10 -7.64 11.42
C LEU A 92 1.14 -6.89 12.33
N PHE A 93 -0.16 -6.96 12.05
CA PHE A 93 -1.19 -6.30 12.85
C PHE A 93 -1.34 -6.95 14.23
N THR A 94 -1.31 -8.28 14.32
CA THR A 94 -1.35 -8.98 15.62
C THR A 94 -0.13 -8.66 16.48
N LYS A 95 1.06 -8.54 15.88
CA LYS A 95 2.28 -8.13 16.59
C LYS A 95 2.17 -6.70 17.14
N ALA A 96 1.57 -5.78 16.38
CA ALA A 96 1.36 -4.40 16.81
C ALA A 96 0.29 -4.28 17.91
N ALA A 97 -0.80 -5.05 17.82
CA ALA A 97 -1.89 -5.04 18.81
C ALA A 97 -1.46 -5.57 20.20
N GLN A 98 -0.46 -6.45 20.25
CA GLN A 98 0.19 -6.85 21.52
C GLN A 98 0.98 -5.71 22.16
N GLN A 99 1.19 -4.59 21.47
CA GLN A 99 2.01 -3.46 21.90
C GLN A 99 1.22 -2.16 22.14
N THR A 100 -0.03 -1.99 21.66
CA THR A 100 -1.06 -0.97 22.05
C THR A 100 -2.21 -0.92 21.00
N PRO A 101 -3.42 -0.39 21.33
CA PRO A 101 -4.48 -0.18 20.33
C PRO A 101 -4.11 0.90 19.31
N HIS A 102 -4.08 0.53 18.02
CA HIS A 102 -3.70 1.36 16.87
C HIS A 102 -4.63 2.57 16.70
N THR A 103 -4.21 3.69 17.26
CA THR A 103 -4.96 4.95 17.25
C THR A 103 -4.04 6.00 16.66
N THR A 104 -3.90 6.06 15.34
CA THR A 104 -3.05 7.08 14.70
C THR A 104 -3.79 8.41 14.71
N SER A 105 -3.44 9.27 15.67
CA SER A 105 -3.93 10.65 15.72
C SER A 105 -3.30 11.46 14.58
N ALA A 106 -4.04 12.40 13.98
CA ALA A 106 -3.53 13.31 12.95
C ALA A 106 -2.35 14.21 13.40
N SER A 107 -1.93 14.10 14.66
CA SER A 107 -0.80 14.82 15.26
C SER A 107 0.48 13.98 15.44
N ASP A 108 0.46 12.67 15.17
CA ASP A 108 1.69 11.85 15.20
C ASP A 108 2.48 12.06 13.90
N LYS A 109 3.31 13.10 13.94
CA LYS A 109 4.19 13.47 12.84
C LYS A 109 5.15 12.33 12.51
N ILE A 110 4.96 11.79 11.30
CA ILE A 110 5.95 11.26 10.37
C ILE A 110 7.40 11.44 10.88
N PRO A 111 8.16 10.36 11.14
CA PRO A 111 9.59 10.47 11.46
C PRO A 111 10.34 11.24 10.37
N PRO A 112 11.25 12.18 10.70
CA PRO A 112 11.91 13.02 9.72
C PRO A 112 13.10 12.29 9.09
N HIS A 113 12.82 11.30 8.25
CA HIS A 113 13.70 10.87 7.17
C HIS A 113 12.82 10.15 6.13
N HIS A 114 13.19 10.20 4.84
CA HIS A 114 12.45 9.64 3.69
C HIS A 114 11.42 10.55 2.94
N LEU A 115 11.39 11.87 3.17
CA LEU A 115 10.63 12.81 2.31
C LEU A 115 10.93 12.72 0.79
N PRO A 116 12.14 12.39 0.29
CA PRO A 116 12.38 12.35 -1.14
C PRO A 116 11.61 11.24 -1.86
N TYR A 117 11.41 10.09 -1.22
CA TYR A 117 10.85 8.90 -1.87
C TYR A 117 9.33 9.00 -2.03
N HIS A 118 8.63 9.45 -0.98
CA HIS A 118 7.17 9.56 -0.98
C HIS A 118 6.69 10.63 -1.98
N GLN A 119 7.35 11.78 -2.02
CA GLN A 119 7.01 12.84 -2.95
C GLN A 119 7.27 12.41 -4.41
N GLN A 120 8.36 11.68 -4.65
CA GLN A 120 8.67 11.14 -5.98
C GLN A 120 7.66 10.07 -6.43
N GLN A 121 7.24 9.18 -5.54
CA GLN A 121 6.22 8.17 -5.86
C GLN A 121 4.84 8.80 -6.11
N GLN A 122 4.44 9.79 -5.30
CA GLN A 122 3.19 10.53 -5.51
C GLN A 122 3.19 11.31 -6.82
N GLN A 123 4.31 11.94 -7.17
CA GLN A 123 4.49 12.63 -8.45
C GLN A 123 4.45 11.64 -9.62
N ARG A 124 5.10 10.47 -9.49
CA ARG A 124 5.04 9.41 -10.52
C ARG A 124 3.63 8.87 -10.70
N TYR A 125 2.91 8.61 -9.62
CA TYR A 125 1.51 8.20 -9.65
C TYR A 125 0.62 9.24 -10.35
N ASN A 126 0.75 10.52 -9.97
CA ASN A 126 -0.02 11.61 -10.57
C ASN A 126 0.34 11.83 -12.05
N ALA A 127 1.63 11.72 -12.42
CA ALA A 127 2.08 11.81 -13.80
C ALA A 127 1.55 10.66 -14.67
N GLN A 128 1.48 9.44 -14.12
CA GLN A 128 0.91 8.28 -14.82
C GLN A 128 -0.61 8.42 -15.04
N LEU A 129 -1.34 8.95 -14.05
CA LEU A 129 -2.78 9.26 -14.20
C LEU A 129 -3.04 10.35 -15.25
N ALA A 130 -2.16 11.36 -15.33
CA ALA A 130 -2.26 12.41 -16.33
C ALA A 130 -2.05 11.86 -17.76
N ASN A 131 -1.08 10.95 -17.93
CA ASN A 131 -0.79 10.32 -19.23
C ASN A 131 -1.91 9.37 -19.69
N ALA A 132 -2.59 8.67 -18.78
CA ALA A 132 -3.71 7.78 -19.11
C ALA A 132 -4.94 8.54 -19.67
N ARG A 133 -5.09 9.82 -19.36
CA ARG A 133 -6.22 10.67 -19.81
C ARG A 133 -5.96 11.35 -21.17
N GLY A 134 -4.71 11.37 -21.65
CA GLY A 134 -4.29 12.09 -22.87
C GLY A 134 -4.48 11.34 -24.19
N THR A 135 -4.71 10.03 -24.17
CA THR A 135 -4.67 9.18 -25.39
C THR A 135 -6.02 9.05 -26.13
N ARG A 136 -6.90 10.05 -26.02
CA ARG A 136 -8.23 10.02 -26.66
C ARG A 136 -8.42 11.14 -27.68
N ARG A 137 -7.52 11.24 -28.66
CA ARG A 137 -7.76 11.92 -29.94
C ARG A 137 -6.92 11.27 -31.05
N ARG A 138 -7.49 10.27 -31.72
CA ARG A 138 -7.35 10.04 -33.17
C ARG A 138 -8.66 9.47 -33.67
#